data_AF-A0A7V5EXX2-F1
#
_entry.id   AF-A0A7V5EXX2-F1
#
_cell.length_a   1.000
_cell.length_b   1.000
_cell.length_c   1.000
_cell.angle_alpha   90.00
_cell.angle_beta   90.00
_cell.angle_gamma   90.00
#
_symmetry.space_group_name_H-M   'P 1'
#
loop_
_entity.id
_entity.type
_entity.pdbx_description
1 polymer ?
#
loop_
_entity_poly.entity_id
_entity_poly.type
_entity_poly.pdbx_seq_one_letter_code
_entity_poly.pdbx_strand_id
1 'polypeptide(L)'
;MRSLVLSLSIAVAAAACTPGAETSPSGAATPAEAVAEWAAAVDALEVERIDALVVEGSWIVIMAVENDLEPQVVSVLLDEGVPEDLATDYWRSFRDEFATFAGRPLSTLTVGEWKEYQAEGETFAAVDVFGESNVPTTVLTRGTEEGWRVDPVATLAPGLIRPLGRYFDGLSGEGAEAVVAAYREYVAPSLWAALGSGRFDEAFAREALALIERIDGAGA
;
A
#
# COMPACT_ATOMS: atom_id res chain seq x y z
N MET A 1 48.52 66.21 -2.43
CA MET A 1 47.04 66.02 -2.44
C MET A 1 46.72 64.82 -3.32
N ARG A 2 45.90 63.90 -2.78
CA ARG A 2 45.23 62.76 -3.42
C ARG A 2 46.10 61.59 -3.92
N SER A 3 46.41 60.67 -3.00
CA SER A 3 46.63 59.26 -3.33
C SER A 3 45.27 58.57 -3.49
N LEU A 4 45.09 57.86 -4.60
CA LEU A 4 43.93 57.01 -4.87
C LEU A 4 43.90 55.84 -3.87
N VAL A 5 42.77 55.68 -3.18
CA VAL A 5 42.43 54.45 -2.45
C VAL A 5 41.75 53.52 -3.46
N LEU A 6 42.44 52.45 -3.85
CA LEU A 6 41.88 51.37 -4.65
C LEU A 6 41.00 50.50 -3.73
N SER A 7 39.68 50.58 -3.89
CA SER A 7 38.73 49.72 -3.20
C SER A 7 38.76 48.32 -3.82
N LEU A 8 39.38 47.37 -3.11
CA LEU A 8 39.36 45.95 -3.45
C LEU A 8 38.03 45.34 -2.97
N SER A 9 37.06 45.22 -3.88
CA SER A 9 35.80 44.53 -3.63
C SER A 9 36.06 43.03 -3.59
N ILE A 10 36.10 42.45 -2.38
CA ILE A 10 36.09 41.00 -2.17
C ILE A 10 34.67 40.52 -2.48
N ALA A 11 34.48 39.94 -3.66
CA ALA A 11 33.27 39.20 -3.99
C ALA A 11 33.29 37.89 -3.18
N VAL A 12 32.52 37.86 -2.10
CA VAL A 12 32.20 36.61 -1.41
C VAL A 12 31.26 35.84 -2.32
N ALA A 13 31.78 34.81 -2.98
CA ALA A 13 30.94 33.78 -3.59
C ALA A 13 30.23 33.04 -2.46
N ALA A 14 29.01 33.47 -2.14
CA ALA A 14 28.09 32.63 -1.41
C ALA A 14 27.81 31.43 -2.30
N ALA A 15 28.42 30.29 -1.98
CA ALA A 15 27.92 29.00 -2.40
C ALA A 15 26.49 28.92 -1.87
N ALA A 16 25.52 29.21 -2.73
CA ALA A 16 24.15 28.85 -2.49
C ALA A 16 24.12 27.32 -2.53
N CYS A 17 24.29 26.71 -1.35
CA CYS A 17 23.76 25.38 -1.11
C CYS A 17 22.25 25.51 -1.33
N THR A 18 21.79 25.12 -2.51
CA THR A 18 20.38 24.84 -2.75
C THR A 18 19.95 23.90 -1.64
N PRO A 19 18.98 24.26 -0.77
CA PRO A 19 18.36 23.27 0.08
C PRO A 19 17.87 22.19 -0.87
N GLY A 20 18.23 20.94 -0.58
CA GLY A 20 17.88 19.80 -1.43
C GLY A 20 16.42 19.90 -1.83
N ALA A 21 16.12 19.59 -3.09
CA ALA A 21 14.76 19.36 -3.50
C ALA A 21 14.17 18.41 -2.44
N GLU A 22 13.24 18.92 -1.63
CA GLU A 22 12.40 18.08 -0.81
C GLU A 22 11.68 17.22 -1.83
N THR A 23 12.20 16.01 -2.08
CA THR A 23 11.48 14.99 -2.83
C THR A 23 10.14 14.90 -2.15
N SER A 24 9.11 15.38 -2.84
CA SER A 24 7.76 15.33 -2.31
C SER A 24 7.48 13.88 -1.94
N PRO A 25 6.86 13.62 -0.77
CA PRO A 25 6.47 12.27 -0.40
C PRO A 25 5.76 11.61 -1.60
N SER A 26 6.16 10.40 -1.94
CA SER A 26 5.55 9.65 -3.04
C SER A 26 4.09 9.26 -2.71
N GLY A 27 3.80 9.07 -1.42
CA GLY A 27 2.46 8.84 -0.87
C GLY A 27 1.66 10.13 -0.63
N ALA A 28 0.44 9.98 -0.12
CA ALA A 28 -0.45 11.11 0.12
C ALA A 28 -0.24 11.74 1.50
N ALA A 29 -0.65 13.00 1.66
CA ALA A 29 -0.48 13.71 2.93
C ALA A 29 -1.47 13.24 4.01
N THR A 30 -2.64 12.74 3.63
CA THR A 30 -3.65 12.19 4.54
C THR A 30 -4.18 10.82 4.09
N PRO A 31 -4.76 10.01 4.99
CA PRO A 31 -5.40 8.74 4.64
C PRO A 31 -6.50 8.89 3.58
N ALA A 32 -7.35 9.92 3.71
CA ALA A 32 -8.44 10.15 2.79
C ALA A 32 -7.95 10.57 1.39
N GLU A 33 -6.91 11.40 1.32
CA GLU A 33 -6.26 11.73 0.04
C GLU A 33 -5.65 10.49 -0.60
N ALA A 34 -4.98 9.60 0.16
CA ALA A 34 -4.44 8.36 -0.39
C ALA A 34 -5.51 7.53 -1.10
N VAL A 35 -6.68 7.35 -0.47
CA VAL A 35 -7.79 6.60 -1.04
C VAL A 35 -8.40 7.30 -2.25
N ALA A 36 -8.61 8.62 -2.18
CA ALA A 36 -9.19 9.39 -3.28
C ALA A 36 -8.28 9.38 -4.53
N GLU A 37 -6.99 9.62 -4.32
CA GLU A 37 -6.00 9.63 -5.40
C GLU A 37 -5.78 8.23 -5.97
N TRP A 38 -5.77 7.19 -5.13
CA TRP A 38 -5.66 5.81 -5.59
C TRP A 38 -6.84 5.43 -6.47
N ALA A 39 -8.07 5.77 -6.04
CA ALA A 39 -9.27 5.50 -6.82
C ALA A 39 -9.27 6.22 -8.18
N ALA A 40 -8.80 7.48 -8.22
CA ALA A 40 -8.66 8.23 -9.46
C ALA A 40 -7.57 7.65 -10.38
N ALA A 41 -6.42 7.27 -9.83
CA ALA A 41 -5.30 6.71 -10.57
C ALA A 41 -5.64 5.34 -11.19
N VAL A 42 -6.36 4.47 -10.46
CA VAL A 42 -6.85 3.18 -10.97
C VAL A 42 -7.80 3.38 -12.15
N ASP A 43 -8.75 4.32 -12.04
CA ASP A 43 -9.69 4.58 -13.14
C ASP A 43 -8.99 5.14 -14.39
N ALA A 44 -7.99 6.00 -14.19
CA ALA A 44 -7.16 6.58 -15.25
C ALA A 44 -6.07 5.62 -15.77
N LEU A 45 -5.83 4.48 -15.11
CA LEU A 45 -4.70 3.57 -15.34
C LEU A 45 -3.34 4.25 -15.28
N GLU A 46 -3.16 5.16 -14.31
CA GLU A 46 -1.87 5.80 -14.02
C GLU A 46 -1.03 4.90 -13.12
N VAL A 47 -0.47 3.82 -13.69
CA VAL A 47 0.22 2.74 -12.93
C VAL A 47 1.29 3.26 -11.98
N GLU A 48 2.19 4.13 -12.45
CA GLU A 48 3.22 4.75 -11.61
C GLU A 48 2.62 5.49 -10.40
N ARG A 49 1.45 6.14 -10.58
CA ARG A 49 0.76 6.80 -9.48
C ARG A 49 0.09 5.81 -8.54
N ILE A 50 -0.47 4.72 -9.07
CA ILE A 50 -1.07 3.65 -8.26
C ILE A 50 0.01 3.03 -7.36
N ASP A 51 1.17 2.68 -7.91
CA ASP A 51 2.27 2.04 -7.18
C ASP A 51 2.81 2.93 -6.05
N ALA A 52 2.85 4.24 -6.26
CA ALA A 52 3.21 5.21 -5.22
C ALA A 52 2.16 5.33 -4.08
N LEU A 53 0.91 4.94 -4.35
CA LEU A 53 -0.22 5.07 -3.44
C LEU A 53 -0.62 3.75 -2.75
N VAL A 54 0.00 2.63 -3.10
CA VAL A 54 -0.23 1.33 -2.46
C VAL A 54 1.01 0.83 -1.72
N VAL A 55 0.81 0.05 -0.68
CA VAL A 55 1.91 -0.67 -0.03
C VAL A 55 2.38 -1.78 -0.98
N GLU A 56 3.60 -1.65 -1.51
CA GLU A 56 4.13 -2.47 -2.61
C GLU A 56 4.08 -3.98 -2.30
N GLY A 57 4.74 -4.39 -1.22
CA GLY A 57 4.74 -5.80 -0.82
C GLY A 57 3.34 -6.36 -0.52
N SER A 58 2.43 -5.55 0.03
CA SER A 58 1.04 -5.97 0.26
C SER A 58 0.32 -6.29 -1.06
N TRP A 59 0.44 -5.44 -2.09
CA TRP A 59 -0.27 -5.70 -3.35
C TRP A 59 0.36 -6.87 -4.13
N ILE A 60 1.69 -7.03 -4.08
CA ILE A 60 2.37 -8.18 -4.71
C ILE A 60 1.85 -9.50 -4.13
N VAL A 61 1.66 -9.57 -2.80
CA VAL A 61 1.08 -10.75 -2.16
C VAL A 61 -0.38 -10.98 -2.57
N ILE A 62 -1.19 -9.92 -2.72
CA ILE A 62 -2.56 -10.05 -3.23
C ILE A 62 -2.56 -10.61 -4.65
N MET A 63 -1.75 -10.02 -5.55
CA MET A 63 -1.62 -10.51 -6.92
C MET A 63 -1.17 -11.97 -6.97
N ALA A 64 -0.22 -12.36 -6.11
CA ALA A 64 0.23 -13.74 -5.98
C ALA A 64 -0.89 -14.70 -5.59
N VAL A 65 -1.68 -14.33 -4.59
CA VAL A 65 -2.76 -15.16 -4.04
C VAL A 65 -3.93 -15.27 -5.01
N GLU A 66 -4.29 -14.18 -5.70
CA GLU A 66 -5.38 -14.16 -6.67
C GLU A 66 -5.06 -14.97 -7.93
N ASN A 67 -3.78 -15.04 -8.32
CA ASN A 67 -3.31 -15.69 -9.54
C ASN A 67 -2.57 -17.00 -9.31
N ASP A 68 -2.49 -17.49 -8.07
CA ASP A 68 -1.79 -18.72 -7.67
C ASP A 68 -0.33 -18.75 -8.18
N LEU A 69 0.37 -17.62 -8.04
CA LEU A 69 1.74 -17.48 -8.56
C LEU A 69 2.73 -18.37 -7.79
N GLU A 70 3.66 -18.99 -8.50
CA GLU A 70 4.69 -19.81 -7.85
C GLU A 70 5.63 -18.94 -6.97
N PRO A 71 6.11 -19.44 -5.82
CA PRO A 71 6.93 -18.64 -4.89
C PRO A 71 8.20 -18.06 -5.50
N GLN A 72 8.81 -18.73 -6.48
CA GLN A 72 9.97 -18.23 -7.21
C GLN A 72 9.62 -16.95 -7.99
N VAL A 73 8.46 -16.90 -8.64
CA VAL A 73 7.99 -15.73 -9.37
C VAL A 73 7.71 -14.59 -8.41
N VAL A 74 7.03 -14.87 -7.30
CA VAL A 74 6.72 -13.86 -6.28
C VAL A 74 8.00 -13.30 -5.66
N SER A 75 8.99 -14.15 -5.39
CA SER A 75 10.30 -13.71 -4.88
C SER A 75 10.98 -12.72 -5.83
N VAL A 76 10.89 -12.93 -7.15
CA VAL A 76 11.44 -11.99 -8.14
C VAL A 76 10.66 -10.68 -8.12
N LEU A 77 9.33 -10.74 -8.08
CA LEU A 77 8.49 -9.53 -8.03
C LEU A 77 8.73 -8.70 -6.76
N LEU A 78 8.98 -9.36 -5.62
CA LEU A 78 9.31 -8.70 -4.36
C LEU A 78 10.69 -8.01 -4.37
N ASP A 79 11.64 -8.53 -5.14
CA ASP A 79 13.02 -8.01 -5.22
C ASP A 79 13.17 -6.95 -6.33
N GLU A 80 12.59 -7.21 -7.50
CA GLU A 80 12.77 -6.39 -8.70
C GLU A 80 11.60 -5.42 -8.94
N GLY A 81 10.51 -5.53 -8.17
CA GLY A 81 9.26 -4.84 -8.42
C GLY A 81 8.43 -5.51 -9.52
N VAL A 82 7.22 -5.00 -9.75
CA VAL A 82 6.32 -5.58 -10.76
C VAL A 82 6.53 -4.92 -12.12
N PRO A 83 6.73 -5.69 -13.20
CA PRO A 83 6.83 -5.14 -14.54
C PRO A 83 5.61 -4.30 -14.92
N GLU A 84 5.84 -3.13 -15.55
CA GLU A 84 4.79 -2.17 -15.91
C GLU A 84 3.64 -2.81 -16.70
N ASP A 85 3.94 -3.69 -17.65
CA ASP A 85 2.92 -4.40 -18.43
C ASP A 85 2.02 -5.27 -17.55
N LEU A 86 2.61 -5.99 -16.58
CA LEU A 86 1.87 -6.84 -15.64
C LEU A 86 1.03 -6.00 -14.67
N ALA A 87 1.59 -4.93 -14.14
CA ALA A 87 0.86 -3.99 -13.29
C ALA A 87 -0.31 -3.33 -14.05
N THR A 88 -0.08 -2.90 -15.28
CA THR A 88 -1.11 -2.31 -16.16
C THR A 88 -2.26 -3.29 -16.40
N ASP A 89 -1.95 -4.55 -16.72
CA ASP A 89 -2.97 -5.56 -16.98
C ASP A 89 -3.76 -5.90 -15.71
N TYR A 90 -3.09 -6.03 -14.56
CA TYR A 90 -3.74 -6.24 -13.27
C TYR A 90 -4.70 -5.10 -12.92
N TRP A 91 -4.21 -3.85 -12.92
CA TRP A 91 -5.03 -2.68 -12.56
C TRP A 91 -6.18 -2.45 -13.54
N ARG A 92 -6.00 -2.79 -14.82
CA ARG A 92 -7.10 -2.78 -15.80
C ARG A 92 -8.17 -3.81 -15.45
N SER A 93 -7.79 -5.04 -15.12
CA SER A 93 -8.75 -6.08 -14.70
C SER A 93 -9.51 -5.64 -13.45
N PHE A 94 -8.77 -5.17 -12.43
CA PHE A 94 -9.37 -4.68 -11.18
C PHE A 94 -10.38 -3.56 -11.43
N ARG A 95 -10.02 -2.55 -12.22
CA ARG A 95 -10.90 -1.44 -12.59
C ARG A 95 -12.16 -1.92 -13.30
N ASP A 96 -12.01 -2.79 -14.31
CA ASP A 96 -13.11 -3.24 -15.15
C ASP A 96 -14.06 -4.19 -14.38
N GLU A 97 -13.51 -5.04 -13.51
CA GLU A 97 -14.28 -5.90 -12.60
C GLU A 97 -15.02 -5.10 -11.54
N PHE A 98 -14.36 -4.10 -10.94
CA PHE A 98 -15.01 -3.19 -10.00
C PHE A 98 -16.17 -2.46 -10.68
N ALA A 99 -15.95 -1.90 -11.88
CA ALA A 99 -17.00 -1.23 -12.63
C ALA A 99 -18.18 -2.15 -12.96
N THR A 100 -17.88 -3.41 -13.29
CA THR A 100 -18.89 -4.44 -13.55
C THR A 100 -19.69 -4.79 -12.29
N PHE A 101 -19.01 -4.99 -11.15
CA PHE A 101 -19.60 -5.39 -9.88
C PHE A 101 -20.41 -4.25 -9.24
N ALA A 102 -19.82 -3.06 -9.16
CA ALA A 102 -20.40 -1.89 -8.50
C ALA A 102 -21.34 -1.09 -9.43
N GLY A 103 -21.36 -1.40 -10.74
CA GLY A 103 -22.14 -0.71 -11.75
C GLY A 103 -21.63 0.70 -12.08
N ARG A 104 -20.40 1.04 -11.70
CA ARG A 104 -19.82 2.40 -11.81
C ARG A 104 -18.30 2.42 -11.60
N PRO A 105 -17.60 3.45 -12.11
CA PRO A 105 -16.15 3.60 -11.94
C PRO A 105 -15.72 3.81 -10.47
N LEU A 106 -14.47 3.46 -10.15
CA LEU A 106 -13.92 3.55 -8.79
C LEU A 106 -13.82 5.01 -8.32
N SER A 107 -13.53 5.94 -9.22
CA SER A 107 -13.44 7.39 -8.97
C SER A 107 -14.76 8.03 -8.59
N THR A 108 -15.88 7.31 -8.70
CA THR A 108 -17.20 7.79 -8.25
C THR A 108 -17.46 7.49 -6.77
N LEU A 109 -16.54 6.81 -6.09
CA LEU A 109 -16.59 6.63 -4.65
C LEU A 109 -16.46 7.97 -3.94
N THR A 110 -17.33 8.20 -2.96
CA THR A 110 -17.18 9.34 -2.06
C THR A 110 -16.31 8.92 -0.88
N VAL A 111 -15.18 9.59 -0.69
CA VAL A 111 -14.33 9.40 0.48
C VAL A 111 -14.90 10.18 1.65
N GLY A 112 -15.16 9.50 2.75
CA GLY A 112 -15.75 10.06 3.97
C GLY A 112 -14.74 10.32 5.07
N GLU A 113 -15.21 10.18 6.32
CA GLU A 113 -14.35 10.34 7.49
C GLU A 113 -13.33 9.21 7.60
N TRP A 114 -12.20 9.52 8.25
CA TRP A 114 -11.16 8.56 8.57
C TRP A 114 -10.78 8.62 10.04
N LYS A 115 -10.27 7.50 10.54
CA LYS A 115 -9.79 7.38 11.92
C LYS A 115 -8.44 6.67 11.95
N GLU A 116 -7.44 7.35 12.49
CA GLU A 116 -6.12 6.78 12.76
C GLU A 116 -6.12 5.89 14.02
N TYR A 117 -5.30 4.86 14.00
CA TYR A 117 -5.06 3.96 15.12
C TYR A 117 -3.68 3.29 14.99
N GLN A 118 -3.23 2.68 16.09
CA GLN A 118 -1.99 1.93 16.15
C GLN A 118 -2.28 0.43 16.13
N ALA A 119 -1.50 -0.34 15.37
CA ALA A 119 -1.49 -1.80 15.39
C ALA A 119 -0.05 -2.28 15.23
N GLU A 120 0.42 -3.14 16.14
CA GLU A 120 1.81 -3.66 16.16
C GLU A 120 2.91 -2.58 16.06
N GLY A 121 2.67 -1.38 16.60
CA GLY A 121 3.64 -0.28 16.58
C GLY A 121 3.69 0.51 15.27
N GLU A 122 2.84 0.17 14.29
CA GLU A 122 2.64 0.91 13.06
C GLU A 122 1.34 1.74 13.10
N THR A 123 1.32 2.84 12.34
CA THR A 123 0.16 3.72 12.25
C THR A 123 -0.68 3.35 11.04
N PHE A 124 -1.97 3.11 11.28
CA PHE A 124 -2.95 2.82 10.23
C PHE A 124 -4.13 3.79 10.32
N ALA A 125 -4.91 3.85 9.26
CA ALA A 125 -6.20 4.53 9.29
C ALA A 125 -7.27 3.76 8.53
N ALA A 126 -8.47 3.79 9.09
CA ALA A 126 -9.68 3.28 8.45
C ALA A 126 -10.41 4.45 7.80
N VAL A 127 -10.59 4.37 6.48
CA VAL A 127 -11.25 5.38 5.65
C VAL A 127 -12.57 4.81 5.16
N ASP A 128 -13.67 5.46 5.49
CA ASP A 128 -14.97 5.03 4.99
C ASP A 128 -15.17 5.57 3.55
N VAL A 129 -15.49 4.67 2.63
CA VAL A 129 -15.85 4.99 1.24
C VAL A 129 -17.31 4.64 0.99
N PHE A 130 -17.99 5.52 0.28
CA PHE A 130 -19.42 5.42 0.05
C PHE A 130 -19.74 5.23 -1.42
N GLY A 131 -20.75 4.39 -1.62
CA GLY A 131 -21.32 4.17 -2.93
C GLY A 131 -22.56 4.96 -3.23
N GLU A 132 -23.41 4.41 -4.09
CA GLU A 132 -24.79 4.89 -4.21
C GLU A 132 -25.62 4.49 -2.97
N SER A 133 -25.28 3.35 -2.36
CA SER A 133 -25.78 3.01 -1.03
C SER A 133 -25.04 3.84 0.02
N ASN A 134 -25.78 4.35 1.01
CA ASN A 134 -25.21 5.00 2.19
C ASN A 134 -24.58 3.98 3.18
N VAL A 135 -24.25 2.78 2.71
CA VAL A 135 -23.57 1.77 3.51
C VAL A 135 -22.08 1.93 3.26
N PRO A 136 -21.29 2.34 4.26
CA PRO A 136 -19.85 2.51 4.09
C PRO A 136 -19.19 1.16 3.83
N THR A 137 -18.24 1.16 2.91
CA THR A 137 -17.16 0.15 2.86
C THR A 137 -15.92 0.79 3.44
N THR A 138 -15.04 0.02 4.08
CA THR A 138 -13.83 0.55 4.68
C THR A 138 -12.61 0.20 3.82
N VAL A 139 -11.80 1.20 3.49
CA VAL A 139 -10.45 1.05 2.94
C VAL A 139 -9.45 1.31 4.05
N LEU A 140 -8.47 0.43 4.20
CA LEU A 140 -7.41 0.58 5.19
C LEU A 140 -6.15 1.13 4.54
N THR A 141 -5.52 2.07 5.23
CA THR A 141 -4.29 2.73 4.81
C THR A 141 -3.22 2.57 5.87
N ARG A 142 -1.96 2.54 5.44
CA ARG A 142 -0.77 2.46 6.28
C ARG A 142 0.00 3.77 6.16
N GLY A 143 0.40 4.33 7.30
CA GLY A 143 1.30 5.47 7.35
C GLY A 143 2.73 5.02 7.12
N THR A 144 3.41 5.61 6.14
CA THR A 144 4.81 5.33 5.81
C THR A 144 5.66 6.60 5.94
N GLU A 145 6.98 6.48 5.87
CA GLU A 145 7.87 7.65 5.83
C GLU A 145 7.59 8.55 4.62
N GLU A 146 7.10 7.95 3.53
CA GLU A 146 6.77 8.65 2.28
C GLU A 146 5.32 9.12 2.22
N GLY A 147 4.57 9.06 3.32
CA GLY A 147 3.16 9.45 3.40
C GLY A 147 2.20 8.27 3.54
N TRP A 148 0.90 8.52 3.36
CA TRP A 148 -0.14 7.53 3.48
C TRP A 148 -0.32 6.75 2.19
N ARG A 149 -0.50 5.43 2.33
CA ARG A 149 -0.73 4.50 1.23
C ARG A 149 -1.88 3.55 1.56
N VAL A 150 -2.65 3.16 0.56
CA VAL A 150 -3.63 2.07 0.67
C VAL A 150 -2.89 0.77 0.97
N ASP A 151 -3.41 -0.01 1.91
CA ASP A 151 -2.89 -1.33 2.25
C ASP A 151 -3.86 -2.40 1.70
N PRO A 152 -3.54 -3.02 0.55
CA PRO A 152 -4.45 -3.95 -0.11
C PRO A 152 -4.74 -5.19 0.73
N VAL A 153 -3.75 -5.72 1.46
CA VAL A 153 -3.97 -6.86 2.34
C VAL A 153 -4.95 -6.47 3.44
N ALA A 154 -4.73 -5.34 4.13
CA ALA A 154 -5.60 -4.92 5.21
C ALA A 154 -7.05 -4.67 4.72
N THR A 155 -7.19 -4.14 3.51
CA THR A 155 -8.48 -3.83 2.89
C THR A 155 -9.22 -5.08 2.38
N LEU A 156 -8.52 -6.02 1.74
CA LEU A 156 -9.13 -7.15 1.03
C LEU A 156 -9.09 -8.46 1.83
N ALA A 157 -8.34 -8.54 2.92
CA ALA A 157 -8.23 -9.74 3.75
C ALA A 157 -9.57 -10.36 4.15
N PRO A 158 -10.65 -9.64 4.47
CA PRO A 158 -11.94 -10.28 4.77
C PRO A 158 -12.46 -11.20 3.65
N GLY A 159 -12.22 -10.84 2.39
CA GLY A 159 -12.56 -11.67 1.23
C GLY A 159 -11.49 -12.72 0.90
N LEU A 160 -10.23 -12.47 1.29
CA LEU A 160 -9.07 -13.25 0.87
C LEU A 160 -8.38 -14.04 1.98
N ILE A 161 -8.89 -14.03 3.22
CA ILE A 161 -8.18 -14.62 4.37
C ILE A 161 -7.92 -16.12 4.19
N ARG A 162 -8.87 -16.85 3.59
CA ARG A 162 -8.70 -18.27 3.27
C ARG A 162 -7.72 -18.51 2.12
N PRO A 163 -7.83 -17.84 0.96
CA PRO A 163 -6.78 -17.83 -0.05
C PRO A 163 -5.38 -17.52 0.53
N LEU A 164 -5.25 -16.44 1.30
CA LEU A 164 -4.00 -16.03 1.95
C LEU A 164 -3.42 -17.15 2.82
N GLY A 165 -4.25 -17.79 3.64
CA GLY A 165 -3.82 -18.89 4.49
C GLY A 165 -3.41 -20.14 3.71
N ARG A 166 -4.18 -20.52 2.69
CA ARG A 166 -3.85 -21.68 1.85
C ARG A 166 -2.57 -21.47 1.05
N TYR A 167 -2.38 -20.26 0.52
CA TYR A 167 -1.16 -19.90 -0.21
C TYR A 167 0.05 -20.02 0.72
N PHE A 168 -0.04 -19.46 1.94
CA PHE A 168 1.00 -19.58 2.96
C PHE A 168 1.32 -21.04 3.32
N ASP A 169 0.30 -21.88 3.55
CA ASP A 169 0.49 -23.29 3.90
C ASP A 169 1.14 -24.10 2.75
N GLY A 170 0.96 -23.65 1.51
CA GLY A 170 1.51 -24.28 0.31
C GLY A 170 2.95 -23.87 -0.02
N LEU A 171 3.51 -22.86 0.67
CA LEU A 171 4.83 -22.34 0.37
C LEU A 171 5.90 -23.41 0.54
N SER A 172 6.59 -23.71 -0.56
CA SER A 172 7.69 -24.66 -0.62
C SER A 172 8.56 -24.38 -1.84
N GLY A 173 9.79 -24.89 -1.85
CA GLY A 173 10.71 -24.74 -2.97
C GLY A 173 11.42 -23.40 -3.02
N GLU A 174 11.92 -23.04 -4.20
CA GLU A 174 12.68 -21.81 -4.44
C GLU A 174 11.79 -20.57 -4.27
N GLY A 175 12.32 -19.52 -3.63
CA GLY A 175 11.58 -18.28 -3.36
C GLY A 175 10.64 -18.32 -2.15
N ALA A 176 10.32 -19.50 -1.61
CA ALA A 176 9.40 -19.63 -0.47
C ALA A 176 9.83 -18.81 0.77
N GLU A 177 11.12 -18.74 1.06
CA GLU A 177 11.65 -17.96 2.19
C GLU A 177 11.38 -16.45 2.03
N ALA A 178 11.55 -15.91 0.82
CA ALA A 178 11.26 -14.51 0.52
C ALA A 178 9.76 -14.22 0.67
N VAL A 179 8.91 -15.14 0.21
CA VAL A 179 7.45 -15.00 0.40
C VAL A 179 7.05 -15.09 1.87
N VAL A 180 7.66 -16.00 2.65
CA VAL A 180 7.44 -16.06 4.11
C VAL A 180 7.88 -14.75 4.78
N ALA A 181 9.00 -14.16 4.37
CA ALA A 181 9.43 -12.86 4.87
C ALA A 181 8.42 -11.75 4.51
N ALA A 182 7.91 -11.72 3.28
CA ALA A 182 6.85 -10.78 2.87
C ALA A 182 5.55 -10.98 3.66
N TYR A 183 5.20 -12.21 4.02
CA TYR A 183 4.07 -12.47 4.91
C TYR A 183 4.26 -11.87 6.32
N ARG A 184 5.49 -11.87 6.85
CA ARG A 184 5.79 -11.24 8.14
C ARG A 184 5.79 -9.71 8.05
N GLU A 185 6.33 -9.17 6.97
CA GLU A 185 6.52 -7.73 6.81
C GLU A 185 5.23 -7.02 6.39
N TYR A 186 4.45 -7.63 5.50
CA TYR A 186 3.26 -7.01 4.92
C TYR A 186 1.99 -7.64 5.47
N VAL A 187 1.84 -8.97 5.38
CA VAL A 187 0.55 -9.62 5.69
C VAL A 187 0.20 -9.57 7.18
N ALA A 188 1.09 -9.98 8.08
CA ALA A 188 0.79 -10.02 9.50
C ALA A 188 0.43 -8.62 10.08
N PRO A 189 1.20 -7.55 9.83
CA PRO A 189 0.82 -6.20 10.25
C PRO A 189 -0.50 -5.73 9.65
N SER A 190 -0.76 -6.03 8.37
CA SER A 190 -2.04 -5.70 7.72
C SER A 190 -3.23 -6.43 8.35
N LEU A 191 -3.06 -7.69 8.77
CA LEU A 191 -4.10 -8.44 9.47
C LEU A 191 -4.35 -7.88 10.87
N TRP A 192 -3.30 -7.48 11.59
CA TRP A 192 -3.45 -6.75 12.86
C TRP A 192 -4.15 -5.41 12.68
N ALA A 193 -3.84 -4.68 11.61
CA ALA A 193 -4.54 -3.46 11.26
C ALA A 193 -6.03 -3.72 10.98
N ALA A 194 -6.34 -4.76 10.21
CA ALA A 194 -7.71 -5.17 9.92
C ALA A 194 -8.49 -5.52 11.19
N LEU A 195 -7.90 -6.30 12.10
CA LEU A 195 -8.45 -6.61 13.43
C LEU A 195 -8.66 -5.34 14.27
N GLY A 196 -7.65 -4.48 14.34
CA GLY A 196 -7.65 -3.25 15.13
C GLY A 196 -8.66 -2.20 14.66
N SER A 197 -9.08 -2.26 13.40
CA SER A 197 -10.11 -1.37 12.86
C SER A 197 -11.48 -1.57 13.54
N GLY A 198 -11.75 -2.77 14.07
CA GLY A 198 -13.04 -3.16 14.64
C GLY A 198 -14.19 -3.20 13.63
N ARG A 199 -13.90 -3.19 12.32
CA ARG A 199 -14.91 -3.14 11.24
C ARG A 199 -15.32 -4.52 10.72
N PHE A 200 -14.57 -5.57 11.03
CA PHE A 200 -14.80 -6.93 10.53
C PHE A 200 -15.35 -7.87 11.61
N ASP A 201 -15.97 -8.98 11.17
CA ASP A 201 -16.69 -9.89 12.05
C ASP A 201 -15.79 -10.89 12.80
N GLU A 202 -16.39 -11.65 13.72
CA GLU A 202 -15.69 -12.65 14.53
C GLU A 202 -15.18 -13.85 13.70
N ALA A 203 -15.79 -14.13 12.55
CA ALA A 203 -15.32 -15.20 11.67
C ALA A 203 -14.00 -14.81 11.03
N PHE A 204 -13.93 -13.61 10.45
CA PHE A 204 -12.67 -13.03 9.98
C PHE A 204 -11.64 -12.97 11.09
N ALA A 205 -12.02 -12.46 12.28
CA ALA A 205 -11.06 -12.26 13.36
C ALA A 205 -10.35 -13.57 13.78
N ARG A 206 -11.09 -14.67 13.86
CA ARG A 206 -10.52 -15.99 14.18
C ARG A 206 -9.59 -16.51 13.08
N GLU A 207 -9.97 -16.35 11.81
CA GLU A 207 -9.14 -16.79 10.68
C GLU A 207 -7.86 -15.94 10.54
N ALA A 208 -7.96 -14.62 10.78
CA ALA A 208 -6.83 -13.70 10.80
C ALA A 208 -5.82 -14.05 11.90
N LEU A 209 -6.28 -14.23 13.15
CA LEU A 209 -5.42 -14.62 14.26
C LEU A 209 -4.72 -15.96 14.01
N ALA A 210 -5.44 -16.96 13.50
CA ALA A 210 -4.86 -18.26 13.16
C ALA A 210 -3.82 -18.19 12.03
N LEU A 211 -3.96 -17.25 11.08
CA LEU A 211 -2.94 -17.01 10.07
C LEU A 211 -1.71 -16.30 10.65
N ILE A 212 -1.91 -15.25 11.46
CA ILE A 212 -0.82 -14.54 12.15
C ILE A 212 0.04 -15.52 12.97
N GLU A 213 -0.58 -16.37 13.79
CA GLU A 213 0.13 -17.36 14.61
C GLU A 213 1.01 -18.31 13.77
N ARG A 214 0.55 -18.69 12.58
CA ARG A 214 1.33 -19.53 11.66
C ARG A 214 2.51 -18.78 11.03
N ILE A 215 2.30 -17.52 10.66
CA ILE A 215 3.34 -16.63 10.10
C ILE A 215 4.47 -16.44 11.12
N ASP A 216 4.11 -16.16 12.37
CA ASP A 216 5.06 -15.97 13.48
C ASP A 216 5.79 -17.28 13.81
N GLY A 217 5.08 -18.41 13.78
CA GLY A 217 5.64 -19.74 14.04
C GLY A 217 6.61 -20.24 12.97
N ALA A 218 6.55 -19.73 11.74
CA ALA A 218 7.42 -20.18 10.64
C ALA A 218 8.86 -19.66 10.72
N GLY A 219 9.18 -18.80 11.70
CA GLY A 219 10.49 -18.13 11.84
C GLY A 219 11.29 -18.50 13.09
N ALA A 220 10.74 -19.38 13.92
CA ALA A 220 11.38 -19.95 15.11
C ALA A 220 12.06 -21.29 14.79
#